data_AF-A0A842D011-F1
#
_entry.id   AF-A0A842D011-F1
#
_cell.length_a   1.000
_cell.length_b   1.000
_cell.length_c   1.000
_cell.angle_alpha   90.00
_cell.angle_beta   90.00
_cell.angle_gamma   90.00
#
_symmetry.space_group_name_H-M   'P 1'
#
loop_
_entity.id
_entity.type
_entity.pdbx_description
1 polymer ?
#
loop_
_entity_poly.entity_id
_entity_poly.type
_entity_poly.pdbx_seq_one_letter_code
_entity_poly.pdbx_strand_id
1 'polypeptide(L)'
;MTEQKFKVGDRVQVVSCNAIEIGAVKQVKNEFTRIVEFSDGSCDALDVEQLAPAPALVVIPDCVAEYIEDLKEKGASLYTAILNLTKEEEDAFEDWATAIDNPYETLARAWLDGYTVEKEPLYYVKMPFSTWDEDSADLETNWAYLQHDVTSDETRMAATNTEFPSNDFKSKLSEGTIKAIDERYWQFAVPVERGAQL
;
A
#
# COMPACT_ATOMS: atom_id res chain seq x y z
N MET A 1 19.48 -6.96 -34.02
CA MET A 1 18.74 -6.20 -32.99
C MET A 1 19.19 -6.74 -31.65
N THR A 2 20.09 -6.06 -30.97
CA THR A 2 20.53 -6.43 -29.63
C THR A 2 19.43 -6.02 -28.66
N GLU A 3 18.70 -6.97 -28.09
CA GLU A 3 17.69 -6.67 -27.08
C GLU A 3 18.38 -6.06 -25.84
N GLN A 4 17.90 -4.89 -25.44
CA GLN A 4 18.35 -4.23 -24.23
C GLN A 4 17.86 -5.03 -23.01
N LYS A 5 18.73 -5.86 -22.42
CA LYS A 5 18.39 -6.81 -21.35
C LYS A 5 17.77 -6.19 -20.08
N PHE A 6 18.20 -4.98 -19.70
CA PHE A 6 17.70 -4.26 -18.53
C PHE A 6 17.50 -2.79 -18.87
N LYS A 7 16.37 -2.23 -18.40
CA LYS A 7 15.90 -0.85 -18.59
C LYS A 7 15.89 -0.08 -17.28
N VAL A 8 15.77 1.24 -17.37
CA VAL A 8 15.63 2.09 -16.18
C VAL A 8 14.36 1.71 -15.42
N GLY A 9 14.49 1.50 -14.11
CA GLY A 9 13.44 1.04 -13.22
C GLY A 9 13.44 -0.47 -12.95
N ASP A 10 14.19 -1.28 -13.73
CA ASP A 10 14.25 -2.72 -13.51
C ASP A 10 15.00 -3.02 -12.20
N ARG A 11 14.44 -3.93 -11.40
CA ARG A 11 15.11 -4.47 -10.21
C ARG A 11 16.09 -5.57 -10.63
N VAL A 12 17.33 -5.41 -10.22
CA VAL A 12 18.42 -6.33 -10.54
C VAL A 12 19.13 -6.75 -9.27
N GLN A 13 19.71 -7.94 -9.31
CA GLN A 13 20.59 -8.43 -8.27
C GLN A 13 21.99 -8.64 -8.85
N VAL A 14 23.00 -8.38 -8.04
CA VAL A 14 24.40 -8.61 -8.36
C VAL A 14 25.05 -9.37 -7.22
N VAL A 15 26.00 -10.24 -7.56
CA VAL A 15 26.86 -10.87 -6.56
C VAL A 15 28.10 -10.01 -6.39
N SER A 16 28.22 -9.35 -5.23
CA SER A 16 29.36 -8.51 -4.85
C SER A 16 29.91 -9.03 -3.53
N CYS A 17 31.24 -9.17 -3.41
CA CYS A 17 31.90 -9.58 -2.15
C CYS A 17 31.29 -10.84 -1.47
N ASN A 18 30.90 -11.86 -2.25
CA ASN A 18 30.19 -13.07 -1.78
C ASN A 18 28.80 -12.81 -1.12
N ALA A 19 28.21 -11.65 -1.34
CA ALA A 19 26.85 -11.29 -0.96
C ALA A 19 26.02 -11.01 -2.20
N ILE A 20 24.70 -11.23 -2.11
CA ILE A 20 23.74 -10.79 -3.13
C ILE A 20 23.25 -9.41 -2.72
N GLU A 21 23.41 -8.43 -3.59
CA GLU A 21 22.92 -7.08 -3.40
C GLU A 21 21.82 -6.80 -4.43
N ILE A 22 20.69 -6.27 -3.95
CA ILE A 22 19.54 -5.93 -4.77
C ILE A 22 19.54 -4.42 -4.98
N GLY A 23 19.45 -4.00 -6.24
CA GLY A 23 19.36 -2.60 -6.62
C GLY A 23 18.36 -2.35 -7.75
N ALA A 24 18.17 -1.08 -8.07
CA ALA A 24 17.32 -0.62 -9.16
C ALA A 24 18.17 0.08 -10.23
N VAL A 25 17.92 -0.23 -11.51
CA VAL A 25 18.62 0.44 -12.61
C VAL A 25 18.15 1.89 -12.69
N LYS A 26 19.02 2.82 -12.34
CA LYS A 26 18.74 4.27 -12.37
C LYS A 26 18.99 4.86 -13.75
N GLN A 27 20.03 4.39 -14.43
CA GLN A 27 20.41 4.91 -15.73
C GLN A 27 21.08 3.84 -16.62
N VAL A 28 20.81 3.93 -17.92
CA VAL A 28 21.54 3.18 -18.94
C VAL A 28 22.64 4.07 -19.49
N LYS A 29 23.91 3.69 -19.26
CA LYS A 29 25.05 4.47 -19.75
C LYS A 29 25.36 4.14 -21.20
N ASN A 30 25.65 2.87 -21.47
CA ASN A 30 26.02 2.33 -22.78
C ASN A 30 25.31 0.99 -23.01
N GLU A 31 25.54 0.32 -24.14
CA GLU A 31 24.97 -1.01 -24.43
C GLU A 31 25.26 -2.03 -23.31
N PHE A 32 26.49 -2.03 -22.79
CA PHE A 32 26.98 -3.03 -21.83
C PHE A 32 26.87 -2.64 -20.35
N THR A 33 26.72 -1.35 -20.03
CA THR A 33 26.83 -0.87 -18.63
C THR A 33 25.53 -0.23 -18.16
N ARG A 34 25.14 -0.52 -16.92
CA ARG A 34 24.00 0.05 -16.20
C ARG A 34 24.50 0.71 -14.91
N ILE A 35 23.87 1.83 -14.54
CA ILE A 35 24.07 2.43 -13.22
C ILE A 35 22.94 1.92 -12.34
N VAL A 36 23.31 1.17 -11.30
CA VAL A 36 22.40 0.54 -10.35
C VAL A 36 22.51 1.27 -9.02
N GLU A 37 21.37 1.65 -8.46
CA GLU A 37 21.24 2.25 -7.13
C GLU A 37 20.82 1.17 -6.14
N PHE A 38 21.57 1.02 -5.05
CA PHE A 38 21.31 0.03 -4.00
C PHE A 38 20.50 0.61 -2.85
N SER A 39 20.03 -0.26 -1.96
CA SER A 39 19.21 0.12 -0.80
C SER A 39 19.92 1.04 0.19
N ASP A 40 21.25 1.08 0.22
CA ASP A 40 22.04 1.98 1.05
C ASP A 40 22.25 3.36 0.42
N GLY A 41 21.68 3.60 -0.77
CA GLY A 41 21.82 4.83 -1.54
C GLY A 41 23.13 4.92 -2.34
N SER A 42 23.98 3.89 -2.30
CA SER A 42 25.15 3.81 -3.17
C SER A 42 24.73 3.55 -4.62
N CYS A 43 25.57 3.99 -5.56
CA CYS A 43 25.34 3.81 -7.00
C CYS A 43 26.61 3.27 -7.65
N ASP A 44 26.49 2.11 -8.29
CA ASP A 44 27.62 1.50 -9.03
C ASP A 44 27.30 1.31 -10.51
N ALA A 45 28.36 1.43 -11.31
CA ALA A 45 28.31 1.14 -12.74
C ALA A 45 28.69 -0.33 -12.97
N LEU A 46 27.70 -1.16 -13.29
CA LEU A 46 27.83 -2.60 -13.44
C LEU A 46 27.59 -3.02 -14.89
N ASP A 47 28.32 -4.05 -15.32
CA ASP A 47 28.10 -4.64 -16.64
C ASP A 47 26.87 -5.55 -16.62
N VAL A 48 26.12 -5.55 -17.73
CA VAL A 48 24.86 -6.29 -17.89
C VAL A 48 25.03 -7.80 -17.65
N GLU A 49 26.22 -8.35 -17.87
CA GLU A 49 26.53 -9.76 -17.62
C GLU A 49 26.63 -10.11 -16.14
N GLN A 50 26.89 -9.12 -15.28
CA GLN A 50 26.94 -9.28 -13.82
C GLN A 50 25.56 -9.15 -13.17
N LEU A 51 24.57 -8.64 -13.93
CA LEU A 51 23.22 -8.41 -13.45
C LEU A 51 22.33 -9.62 -13.74
N ALA A 52 21.61 -10.06 -12.72
CA ALA A 52 20.50 -10.98 -12.84
C ALA A 52 19.18 -10.26 -12.50
N PRO A 53 18.03 -10.72 -13.02
CA PRO A 53 16.74 -10.22 -12.56
C PRO A 53 16.60 -10.49 -11.06
N ALA A 54 16.16 -9.48 -10.31
CA ALA A 54 15.87 -9.64 -8.89
C ALA A 54 14.62 -10.53 -8.68
N PRO A 55 14.49 -11.19 -7.53
CA PRO A 55 13.25 -11.88 -7.16
C PRO A 55 12.04 -10.93 -7.22
N ALA A 56 10.89 -11.47 -7.62
CA ALA A 56 9.65 -10.72 -7.58
C ALA A 56 9.31 -10.32 -6.13
N LEU A 57 8.87 -9.08 -5.94
CA LEU A 57 8.39 -8.61 -4.63
C LEU A 57 7.13 -9.38 -4.28
N VAL A 58 7.05 -9.82 -3.02
CA VAL A 58 5.81 -10.35 -2.48
C VAL A 58 4.87 -9.21 -2.10
N VAL A 59 3.58 -9.47 -2.25
CA VAL A 59 2.51 -8.56 -1.81
C VAL A 59 2.12 -8.99 -0.40
N ILE A 60 2.18 -8.05 0.56
CA ILE A 60 1.80 -8.30 1.96
C ILE A 60 0.83 -7.21 2.45
N PRO A 61 -0.07 -7.50 3.40
CA PRO A 61 -0.92 -6.47 4.01
C PRO A 61 -0.14 -5.40 4.78
N ASP A 62 -0.79 -4.26 5.02
CA ASP A 62 -0.22 -3.12 5.78
C ASP A 62 0.18 -3.51 7.21
N CYS A 63 -0.66 -4.30 7.91
CA CYS A 63 -0.33 -4.80 9.26
C CYS A 63 0.96 -5.64 9.28
N VAL A 64 1.19 -6.46 8.23
CA VAL A 64 2.41 -7.28 8.11
C VAL A 64 3.62 -6.43 7.78
N ALA A 65 3.43 -5.37 6.98
CA ALA A 65 4.47 -4.41 6.68
C ALA A 65 4.94 -3.66 7.94
N GLU A 66 4.01 -3.08 8.70
CA GLU A 66 4.27 -2.40 9.98
C GLU A 66 5.03 -3.32 10.93
N TYR A 67 4.58 -4.57 11.07
CA TYR A 67 5.26 -5.57 11.89
C TYR A 67 6.72 -5.85 11.48
N ILE A 68 6.99 -5.96 10.18
CA ILE A 68 8.36 -6.18 9.68
C ILE A 68 9.24 -4.96 10.01
N GLU A 69 8.73 -3.75 9.81
CA GLU A 69 9.46 -2.50 10.10
C GLU A 69 9.77 -2.39 11.60
N ASP A 70 8.76 -2.62 12.44
CA ASP A 70 8.87 -2.64 13.89
C ASP A 70 9.96 -3.59 14.40
N LEU A 71 10.00 -4.79 13.84
CA LEU A 71 11.01 -5.79 14.19
C LEU A 71 12.40 -5.40 13.71
N LYS A 72 12.51 -4.83 12.51
CA LYS A 72 13.79 -4.33 11.98
C LYS A 72 14.32 -3.18 12.83
N GLU A 73 13.47 -2.27 13.28
CA GLU A 73 13.85 -1.17 14.18
C GLU A 73 14.32 -1.69 15.54
N LYS A 74 13.65 -2.71 16.08
CA LYS A 74 14.05 -3.40 17.32
C LYS A 74 15.32 -4.25 17.16
N GLY A 75 15.90 -4.33 15.96
CA GLY A 75 17.09 -5.13 15.67
C GLY A 75 16.84 -6.64 15.72
N ALA A 76 15.58 -7.07 15.57
CA ALA A 76 15.21 -8.47 15.58
C ALA A 76 15.67 -9.18 14.30
N SER A 77 15.84 -10.50 14.41
CA SER A 77 16.20 -11.35 13.27
C SER A 77 14.95 -11.92 12.58
N LEU A 78 15.10 -12.40 11.35
CA LEU A 78 14.04 -13.13 10.64
C LEU A 78 13.52 -14.33 11.47
N TYR A 79 14.40 -15.02 12.21
CA TYR A 79 13.99 -16.10 13.10
C TYR A 79 13.01 -15.62 14.18
N THR A 80 13.25 -14.43 14.74
CA THR A 80 12.34 -13.81 15.71
C THR A 80 11.00 -13.46 15.08
N ALA A 81 11.02 -12.92 13.85
CA ALA A 81 9.79 -12.61 13.10
C ALA A 81 8.93 -13.87 12.88
N ILE A 82 9.55 -14.96 12.43
CA ILE A 82 8.85 -16.23 12.22
C ILE A 82 8.33 -16.82 13.55
N LEU A 83 9.13 -16.78 14.62
CA LEU A 83 8.71 -17.30 15.92
C LEU A 83 7.54 -16.52 16.50
N ASN A 84 7.56 -15.20 16.40
CA ASN A 84 6.46 -14.37 16.87
C ASN A 84 5.20 -14.62 16.05
N LEU A 85 5.31 -14.93 14.75
CA LEU A 85 4.17 -15.38 13.94
C LEU A 85 3.54 -16.69 14.46
N THR A 86 4.32 -17.56 15.09
CA THR A 86 3.81 -18.81 15.70
C THR A 86 3.24 -18.63 17.11
N LYS A 87 3.36 -17.43 17.69
CA LYS A 87 2.85 -17.10 19.03
C LYS A 87 1.63 -16.19 18.85
N GLU A 88 0.46 -16.82 18.82
CA GLU A 88 -0.88 -16.21 18.78
C GLU A 88 -1.00 -15.02 19.76
N GLU A 89 -0.83 -13.76 19.31
CA GLU A 89 -1.24 -12.58 20.10
C GLU A 89 -1.82 -11.40 19.27
N GLU A 90 -2.01 -11.51 17.94
CA GLU A 90 -2.70 -10.45 17.15
C GLU A 90 -3.66 -11.03 16.10
N ASP A 91 -4.96 -10.74 16.26
CA ASP A 91 -6.08 -11.27 15.45
C ASP A 91 -5.90 -11.01 13.93
N ALA A 92 -5.40 -9.83 13.55
CA ALA A 92 -5.21 -9.46 12.14
C ALA A 92 -4.09 -10.24 11.43
N PHE A 93 -3.13 -10.80 12.19
CA PHE A 93 -2.00 -11.56 11.66
C PHE A 93 -2.38 -13.03 11.43
N GLU A 94 -3.26 -13.57 12.26
CA GLU A 94 -3.81 -14.93 12.13
C GLU A 94 -4.73 -15.03 10.91
N ASP A 95 -5.57 -14.03 10.67
CA ASP A 95 -6.45 -13.95 9.50
C ASP A 95 -5.64 -13.95 8.20
N TRP A 96 -4.55 -13.17 8.13
CA TRP A 96 -3.67 -13.19 6.96
C TRP A 96 -2.93 -14.52 6.81
N ALA A 97 -2.35 -15.05 7.90
CA ALA A 97 -1.53 -16.25 7.83
C ALA A 97 -2.33 -17.49 7.45
N THR A 98 -3.61 -17.55 7.80
CA THR A 98 -4.54 -18.63 7.41
C THR A 98 -5.12 -18.46 6.02
N ALA A 99 -5.17 -17.23 5.49
CA ALA A 99 -5.70 -16.93 4.16
C ALA A 99 -4.74 -17.27 2.99
N ILE A 100 -3.45 -17.51 3.25
CA ILE A 100 -2.44 -17.75 2.22
C ILE A 100 -1.77 -19.12 2.33
N ASP A 101 -1.44 -19.71 1.19
CA ASP A 101 -0.91 -21.08 1.12
C ASP A 101 0.46 -21.27 1.79
N ASN A 102 1.26 -20.20 1.98
CA ASN A 102 2.57 -20.25 2.65
C ASN A 102 2.96 -18.91 3.31
N PRO A 103 2.45 -18.62 4.53
CA PRO A 103 2.72 -17.34 5.20
C PRO A 103 4.17 -17.16 5.62
N TYR A 104 4.83 -18.24 6.04
CA TYR A 104 6.23 -18.20 6.46
C TYR A 104 7.19 -17.90 5.31
N GLU A 105 6.96 -18.50 4.14
CA GLU A 105 7.77 -18.22 2.95
C GLU A 105 7.54 -16.78 2.48
N THR A 106 6.28 -16.33 2.49
CA THR A 106 5.91 -14.96 2.09
C THR A 106 6.55 -13.95 3.03
N LEU A 107 6.51 -14.17 4.35
CA LEU A 107 7.19 -13.33 5.34
C LEU A 107 8.71 -13.33 5.15
N ALA A 108 9.32 -14.49 4.92
CA ALA A 108 10.76 -14.59 4.71
C ALA A 108 11.21 -13.86 3.44
N ARG A 109 10.46 -13.98 2.34
CA ARG A 109 10.70 -13.24 1.10
C ARG A 109 10.50 -11.75 1.29
N ALA A 110 9.43 -11.33 1.97
CA ALA A 110 9.21 -9.93 2.32
C ALA A 110 10.38 -9.34 3.11
N TRP A 111 10.89 -10.10 4.07
CA TRP A 111 12.00 -9.69 4.92
C TRP A 111 13.31 -9.50 4.14
N LEU A 112 13.64 -10.46 3.25
CA LEU A 112 14.91 -10.56 2.53
C LEU A 112 14.93 -9.77 1.22
N ASP A 113 13.92 -10.00 0.38
CA ASP A 113 13.83 -9.48 -0.99
C ASP A 113 13.10 -8.13 -1.06
N GLY A 114 12.46 -7.73 0.04
CA GLY A 114 11.53 -6.62 0.13
C GLY A 114 10.09 -7.02 -0.22
N TYR A 115 9.16 -6.10 -0.04
CA TYR A 115 7.73 -6.33 -0.29
C TYR A 115 7.05 -5.10 -0.88
N THR A 116 5.86 -5.32 -1.45
CA THR A 116 4.89 -4.27 -1.77
C THR A 116 3.69 -4.41 -0.84
N VAL A 117 3.22 -3.31 -0.28
CA VAL A 117 2.06 -3.32 0.61
C VAL A 117 0.75 -3.38 -0.19
N GLU A 118 -0.07 -4.38 0.10
CA GLU A 118 -1.48 -4.44 -0.26
C GLU A 118 -2.23 -3.40 0.56
N LYS A 119 -2.47 -2.24 -0.07
CA LYS A 119 -3.31 -1.21 0.53
C LYS A 119 -4.75 -1.51 0.14
N GLU A 120 -5.57 -1.86 1.13
CA GLU A 120 -7.00 -2.00 0.95
C GLU A 120 -7.56 -0.77 0.20
N PRO A 121 -8.43 -0.98 -0.80
CA PRO A 121 -9.09 0.13 -1.46
C PRO A 121 -9.95 0.87 -0.44
N LEU A 122 -9.64 2.14 -0.22
CA LEU A 122 -10.42 3.03 0.62
C LEU A 122 -11.50 3.70 -0.22
N TYR A 123 -12.63 3.98 0.44
CA TYR A 123 -13.79 4.61 -0.17
C TYR A 123 -14.27 5.79 0.69
N TYR A 124 -14.91 6.76 0.04
CA TYR A 124 -15.77 7.74 0.70
C TYR A 124 -17.22 7.40 0.38
N VAL A 125 -18.12 7.42 1.36
CA VAL A 125 -19.55 7.25 1.11
C VAL A 125 -20.16 8.63 0.86
N LYS A 126 -20.65 8.87 -0.37
CA LYS A 126 -21.23 10.15 -0.82
C LYS A 126 -22.73 9.96 -1.12
N MET A 127 -23.59 10.48 -0.25
CA MET A 127 -25.04 10.36 -0.39
C MET A 127 -25.65 11.68 -0.88
N PRO A 128 -26.47 11.67 -1.95
CA PRO A 128 -27.23 12.84 -2.38
C PRO A 128 -28.42 13.08 -1.44
N PHE A 129 -28.71 14.35 -1.15
CA PHE A 129 -29.98 14.78 -0.56
C PHE A 129 -30.43 16.10 -1.22
N SER A 130 -31.72 16.42 -1.11
CA SER A 130 -32.27 17.64 -1.72
C SER A 130 -32.69 18.64 -0.66
N THR A 131 -32.39 19.91 -0.90
CA THR A 131 -32.90 21.02 -0.10
C THR A 131 -33.66 21.98 -0.98
N TRP A 132 -34.68 22.61 -0.42
CA TRP A 132 -35.37 23.71 -1.08
C TRP A 132 -34.52 24.97 -0.98
N ASP A 133 -34.20 25.57 -2.13
CA ASP A 133 -33.55 26.87 -2.20
C ASP A 133 -34.62 27.96 -2.34
N GLU A 134 -34.72 28.83 -1.33
CA GLU A 134 -35.71 29.91 -1.31
C GLU A 134 -35.39 31.01 -2.35
N ASP A 135 -34.13 31.19 -2.72
CA ASP A 135 -33.70 32.25 -3.66
C ASP A 135 -33.98 31.86 -5.12
N SER A 136 -33.70 30.60 -5.48
CA SER A 136 -33.98 30.08 -6.82
C SER A 136 -35.39 29.50 -6.99
N ALA A 137 -36.09 29.22 -5.89
CA ALA A 137 -37.38 28.53 -5.84
C ALA A 137 -37.36 27.15 -6.54
N ASP A 138 -36.23 26.47 -6.46
CA ASP A 138 -35.97 25.15 -7.04
C ASP A 138 -35.36 24.19 -6.00
N LEU A 139 -35.36 22.89 -6.31
CA LEU A 139 -34.67 21.88 -5.50
C LEU A 139 -33.19 21.83 -5.86
N GLU A 140 -32.33 22.10 -4.89
CA GLU A 140 -30.88 21.95 -5.02
C GLU A 140 -30.45 20.56 -4.53
N THR A 141 -29.54 19.92 -5.26
CA THR A 141 -28.94 18.65 -4.83
C THR A 141 -27.67 18.93 -4.05
N ASN A 142 -27.68 18.52 -2.78
CA ASN A 142 -26.59 18.63 -1.83
C ASN A 142 -26.05 17.24 -1.44
N TRP A 143 -24.92 17.22 -0.74
CA TRP A 143 -24.18 15.99 -0.49
C TRP A 143 -23.89 15.79 1.00
N ALA A 144 -24.12 14.57 1.47
CA ALA A 144 -23.77 14.13 2.80
C ALA A 144 -22.66 13.08 2.72
N TYR A 145 -21.63 13.25 3.54
CA TYR A 145 -20.50 12.33 3.63
C TYR A 145 -20.58 11.55 4.94
N LEU A 146 -20.38 10.24 4.86
CA LEU A 146 -20.28 9.39 6.05
C LEU A 146 -18.93 9.63 6.72
N GLN A 147 -18.96 9.94 8.01
CA GLN A 147 -17.80 9.97 8.86
C GLN A 147 -17.94 8.93 9.94
N HIS A 148 -16.88 8.17 10.15
CA HIS A 148 -16.82 7.18 11.21
C HIS A 148 -15.49 7.38 11.95
N ASP A 149 -15.58 7.54 13.25
CA ASP A 149 -14.42 7.62 14.14
C ASP A 149 -14.27 6.29 14.87
N VAL A 150 -13.23 5.55 14.50
CA VAL A 150 -12.93 4.22 15.04
C VAL A 150 -12.67 4.25 16.56
N THR A 151 -12.22 5.39 17.11
CA THR A 151 -11.87 5.50 18.53
C THR A 151 -13.09 5.68 19.42
N SER A 152 -14.10 6.40 18.91
CA SER A 152 -15.33 6.72 19.65
C SER A 152 -16.52 5.83 19.23
N ASP A 153 -16.36 5.00 18.21
CA ASP A 153 -17.43 4.25 17.53
C ASP A 153 -18.59 5.16 17.07
N GLU A 154 -18.30 6.44 16.88
CA GLU A 154 -19.30 7.41 16.47
C GLU A 154 -19.38 7.47 14.95
N THR A 155 -20.58 7.24 14.43
CA THR A 155 -20.91 7.45 13.03
C THR A 155 -21.74 8.71 12.87
N ARG A 156 -21.27 9.65 12.05
CA ARG A 156 -21.94 10.92 11.79
C ARG A 156 -22.03 11.21 10.30
N MET A 157 -23.08 11.92 9.89
CA MET A 157 -23.25 12.42 8.53
C MET A 157 -22.91 13.90 8.49
N ALA A 158 -21.90 14.26 7.70
CA ALA A 158 -21.54 15.65 7.49
C ALA A 158 -22.19 16.14 6.18
N ALA A 159 -23.24 16.94 6.32
CA ALA A 159 -23.91 17.59 5.22
C ALA A 159 -23.09 18.81 4.75
N THR A 160 -22.98 18.98 3.45
CA THR A 160 -22.32 20.13 2.83
C THR A 160 -23.10 20.57 1.61
N ASN A 161 -23.16 21.88 1.43
CA ASN A 161 -23.78 22.52 0.28
C ASN A 161 -22.77 22.68 -0.88
N THR A 162 -21.55 22.17 -0.71
CA THR A 162 -20.49 22.22 -1.73
C THR A 162 -20.21 20.82 -2.26
N GLU A 163 -20.02 20.71 -3.57
CA GLU A 163 -19.62 19.46 -4.22
C GLU A 163 -18.19 19.02 -3.85
N PHE A 164 -17.37 19.98 -3.42
CA PHE A 164 -15.98 19.79 -2.99
C PHE A 164 -15.78 20.32 -1.56
N PRO A 165 -16.29 19.62 -0.54
CA PRO A 165 -16.01 20.02 0.84
C PRO A 165 -14.52 19.85 1.15
N SER A 166 -14.05 20.54 2.20
CA SER A 166 -12.66 20.37 2.66
C SER A 166 -12.38 18.90 2.97
N ASN A 167 -11.11 18.51 2.88
CA ASN A 167 -10.72 17.11 3.07
C ASN A 167 -11.14 16.57 4.45
N ASP A 168 -11.29 17.46 5.44
CA ASP A 168 -11.76 17.17 6.80
C ASP A 168 -13.19 16.60 6.84
N PHE A 169 -13.99 16.79 5.78
CA PHE A 169 -15.36 16.24 5.71
C PHE A 169 -15.40 14.79 5.24
N LYS A 170 -14.32 14.30 4.61
CA LYS A 170 -14.28 13.01 3.91
C LYS A 170 -13.50 11.99 4.74
N SER A 171 -14.19 11.06 5.41
CA SER A 171 -13.55 9.94 6.11
C SER A 171 -13.24 8.81 5.14
N LYS A 172 -11.97 8.40 5.07
CA LYS A 172 -11.54 7.24 4.28
C LYS A 172 -11.93 5.97 5.03
N LEU A 173 -12.79 5.14 4.44
CA LEU A 173 -13.31 3.91 5.06
C LEU A 173 -12.97 2.70 4.19
N SER A 174 -12.68 1.56 4.82
CA SER A 174 -12.58 0.28 4.11
C SER A 174 -13.98 -0.25 3.78
N GLU A 175 -14.06 -1.18 2.82
CA GLU A 175 -15.31 -1.87 2.47
C GLU A 175 -15.92 -2.58 3.69
N GLY A 176 -15.08 -3.21 4.53
CA GLY A 176 -15.50 -3.87 5.75
C GLY A 176 -16.17 -2.90 6.73
N THR A 177 -15.54 -1.75 6.99
CA THR A 177 -16.12 -0.72 7.88
C THR A 177 -17.46 -0.20 7.34
N ILE A 178 -17.57 0.08 6.04
CA ILE A 178 -18.82 0.56 5.44
C ILE A 178 -19.94 -0.47 5.64
N LYS A 179 -19.67 -1.75 5.34
CA LYS A 179 -20.66 -2.82 5.49
C LYS A 179 -21.00 -3.12 6.95
N ALA A 180 -20.04 -2.98 7.86
CA ALA A 180 -20.25 -3.15 9.30
C ALA A 180 -21.16 -2.06 9.88
N ILE A 181 -21.03 -0.82 9.40
CA ILE A 181 -21.97 0.27 9.74
C ILE A 181 -23.35 -0.04 9.15
N ASP A 182 -23.43 -0.17 7.82
CA ASP A 182 -24.64 -0.58 7.11
C ASP A 182 -24.32 -0.94 5.64
N GLU A 183 -24.66 -2.15 5.22
CA GLU A 183 -24.44 -2.63 3.84
C GLU A 183 -25.06 -1.71 2.78
N ARG A 184 -26.15 -0.99 3.09
CA ARG A 184 -26.80 -0.06 2.15
C ARG A 184 -25.93 1.12 1.77
N TYR A 185 -24.93 1.49 2.58
CA TYR A 185 -24.00 2.56 2.25
C TYR A 185 -23.02 2.20 1.14
N TRP A 186 -22.83 0.91 0.87
CA TRP A 186 -21.92 0.43 -0.17
C TRP A 186 -22.27 0.94 -1.57
N GLN A 187 -23.56 1.10 -1.89
CA GLN A 187 -23.98 1.61 -3.20
C GLN A 187 -23.55 3.07 -3.46
N PHE A 188 -23.21 3.80 -2.40
CA PHE A 188 -22.77 5.19 -2.44
C PHE A 188 -21.25 5.33 -2.24
N ALA A 189 -20.51 4.21 -2.20
CA ALA A 189 -19.07 4.19 -2.02
C ALA A 189 -18.36 4.67 -3.30
N VAL A 190 -17.57 5.73 -3.17
CA VAL A 190 -16.73 6.29 -4.23
C VAL A 190 -15.28 5.92 -3.92
N PRO A 191 -14.57 5.21 -4.81
CA PRO A 191 -13.19 4.85 -4.58
C PRO A 191 -12.32 6.10 -4.49
N VAL A 192 -11.38 6.11 -3.56
CA VAL A 192 -10.41 7.21 -3.44
C VAL A 192 -9.37 7.06 -4.55
N GLU A 193 -9.56 7.77 -5.67
CA GLU A 193 -8.57 7.80 -6.77
C GLU A 193 -7.22 8.34 -6.27
N ARG A 194 -6.14 7.62 -6.61
CA ARG A 194 -4.77 8.08 -6.31
C ARG A 194 -4.38 9.22 -7.25
N GLY A 195 -4.42 10.45 -6.74
CA GLY A 195 -3.77 11.62 -7.33
C GLY A 195 -4.44 12.91 -6.84
N ALA A 196 -3.79 13.92 -6.27
CA ALA A 196 -2.39 14.25 -6.16
C ALA A 196 -2.16 14.92 -4.80
N GLN A 197 -1.15 14.46 -4.06
CA GLN A 197 -0.43 15.39 -3.19
C GLN A 197 0.46 16.21 -4.15
N LEU A 198 0.04 17.44 -4.42
CA LEU A 198 0.90 18.49 -4.98
C LEU A 198 1.75 19.08 -3.86
#